data_AF-A0A8T3WK74-F1
#
_entry.id   AF-A0A8T3WK74-F1
#
_cell.length_a   1.000
_cell.length_b   1.000
_cell.length_c   1.000
_cell.angle_alpha   90.00
_cell.angle_beta   90.00
_cell.angle_gamma   90.00
#
_symmetry.space_group_name_H-M   'P 1'
#
loop_
_entity.id
_entity.type
_entity.pdbx_description
1 polymer ?
#
loop_
_entity_poly.entity_id
_entity_poly.type
_entity_poly.pdbx_seq_one_letter_code
_entity_poly.pdbx_strand_id
1 'polypeptide(L)'
;MAKVSLFFETLRDISIERYIQDYKIIRLKVGVQFKTTNGWTKPYPAIVDTGAHTSVIPLSIWKNLIHENFGEYKMFGVSKK
;
A
#
# COMPACT_ATOMS: atom_id res chain seq x y z
N MET A 1 18.67 -9.12 -13.93
CA MET A 1 17.21 -8.86 -13.86
C MET A 1 16.80 -8.70 -12.41
N ALA A 2 15.99 -7.70 -12.08
CA ALA A 2 15.42 -7.58 -10.74
C ALA A 2 14.28 -8.61 -10.58
N LYS A 3 14.27 -9.35 -9.47
CA LYS A 3 13.19 -10.28 -9.13
C LYS A 3 12.09 -9.51 -8.40
N VAL A 4 10.87 -9.50 -8.94
CA VAL A 4 9.71 -8.88 -8.32
C VAL A 4 8.81 -9.99 -7.76
N SER A 5 8.54 -9.95 -6.46
CA SER A 5 7.67 -10.93 -5.79
C SER A 5 6.23 -10.42 -5.76
N LEU A 6 5.37 -11.01 -6.58
CA LEU A 6 3.94 -10.72 -6.66
C LEU A 6 3.12 -11.87 -6.08
N PHE A 7 2.03 -11.56 -5.39
CA PHE A 7 1.10 -12.57 -4.88
C PHE A 7 -0.31 -11.99 -4.70
N PHE A 8 -1.31 -12.87 -4.71
CA PHE A 8 -2.69 -12.51 -4.44
C PHE A 8 -3.04 -12.79 -2.97
N GLU A 9 -3.73 -11.84 -2.34
CA GLU A 9 -4.37 -12.02 -1.04
C GLU A 9 -5.88 -11.96 -1.23
N THR A 10 -6.60 -12.95 -0.68
CA THR A 10 -8.06 -12.93 -0.60
C THR A 10 -8.49 -12.60 0.81
N LEU A 11 -9.34 -11.60 0.96
CA LEU A 11 -9.83 -11.09 2.23
C LEU A 11 -11.35 -11.28 2.34
N ARG A 12 -11.78 -11.45 3.59
CA ARG A 12 -13.17 -11.44 4.02
C ARG A 12 -13.34 -10.35 5.06
N ASP A 13 -14.37 -9.55 4.88
CA ASP A 13 -14.81 -8.48 5.78
C ASP A 13 -16.31 -8.71 6.09
N ILE A 14 -16.56 -8.98 7.37
CA ILE A 14 -17.87 -9.37 7.90
C ILE A 14 -18.90 -8.26 7.70
N SER A 15 -18.48 -7.00 7.64
CA SER A 15 -19.40 -5.86 7.47
C SER A 15 -20.04 -5.84 6.07
N ILE A 16 -19.26 -6.15 5.02
CA ILE A 16 -19.76 -6.22 3.64
C ILE A 16 -20.60 -7.48 3.43
N GLU A 17 -20.24 -8.59 4.08
CA GLU A 17 -20.93 -9.88 3.91
C GLU A 17 -22.40 -9.84 4.35
N ARG A 18 -22.71 -8.96 5.30
CA ARG A 18 -24.10 -8.69 5.74
C ARG A 18 -24.98 -8.16 4.61
N TYR A 19 -24.38 -7.57 3.58
CA TYR A 19 -25.08 -6.98 2.44
C TYR A 19 -24.90 -7.81 1.16
N ILE A 20 -23.78 -8.51 1.00
CA ILE A 20 -23.45 -9.30 -0.19
C ILE A 20 -22.92 -10.66 0.24
N GLN A 21 -23.72 -11.72 0.04
CA GLN A 21 -23.29 -13.10 0.32
C GLN A 21 -22.17 -13.54 -0.63
N ASP A 22 -21.28 -14.41 -0.13
CA ASP A 22 -20.18 -15.04 -0.86
C ASP A 22 -19.21 -14.09 -1.58
N TYR A 23 -19.16 -12.83 -1.17
CA TYR A 23 -18.24 -11.87 -1.76
C TYR A 23 -16.78 -12.16 -1.36
N LYS A 24 -15.84 -11.76 -2.23
CA LYS A 24 -14.39 -11.89 -1.99
C LYS A 24 -13.70 -10.59 -2.37
N ILE A 25 -12.85 -10.06 -1.48
CA ILE A 25 -11.91 -9.00 -1.84
C ILE A 25 -10.60 -9.66 -2.25
N ILE A 26 -10.16 -9.42 -3.48
CA ILE A 26 -8.88 -9.93 -3.99
C ILE A 26 -7.94 -8.75 -4.19
N ARG A 27 -6.73 -8.83 -3.62
CA ARG A 27 -5.69 -7.80 -3.75
C ARG A 27 -4.44 -8.40 -4.38
N LEU A 28 -3.92 -7.77 -5.43
CA LEU A 28 -2.56 -8.01 -5.91
C LEU A 28 -1.59 -7.25 -4.99
N LYS A 29 -0.60 -7.97 -4.46
CA LYS A 29 0.43 -7.41 -3.58
C LYS A 29 1.82 -7.62 -4.15
N VAL A 30 2.72 -6.72 -3.77
CA VAL A 30 4.15 -6.76 -4.08
C VAL A 30 4.98 -6.55 -2.83
N GLY A 31 6.15 -7.19 -2.74
CA GLY A 31 7.13 -6.92 -1.70
C GLY A 31 7.97 -5.68 -2.04
N VAL A 32 7.95 -4.66 -1.18
CA VAL A 32 8.75 -3.43 -1.34
C VAL A 32 9.74 -3.25 -0.20
N GLN A 33 10.93 -2.74 -0.51
CA GLN A 33 11.93 -2.34 0.48
C GLN A 33 12.33 -0.90 0.20
N PHE A 34 12.60 -0.15 1.26
CA PHE A 34 12.99 1.25 1.17
C PHE A 34 14.40 1.45 1.69
N LYS A 35 15.10 2.44 1.14
CA LYS A 35 16.44 2.81 1.60
C LYS A 35 16.32 3.73 2.81
N THR A 36 17.09 3.43 3.85
CA THR A 36 17.20 4.20 5.09
C THR A 36 18.67 4.53 5.34
N THR A 37 18.94 5.37 6.34
CA THR A 37 20.32 5.67 6.79
C THR A 37 21.06 4.43 7.31
N ASN A 38 20.33 3.41 7.80
CA ASN A 38 20.88 2.17 8.35
C ASN A 38 20.86 1.00 7.35
N GLY A 39 20.66 1.27 6.06
CA GLY A 39 20.53 0.26 5.01
C GLY A 39 19.09 0.07 4.52
N TRP A 40 18.75 -1.10 3.99
CA TRP A 40 17.41 -1.39 3.46
C TRP A 40 16.46 -1.85 4.57
N THR A 41 15.19 -1.43 4.51
CA THR A 41 14.16 -1.98 5.39
C THR A 41 13.93 -3.46 5.12
N LYS A 42 13.30 -4.16 6.07
CA LYS A 42 12.64 -5.44 5.74
C LYS A 42 11.58 -5.22 4.64
N PRO A 43 11.26 -6.26 3.85
CA PRO A 43 10.17 -6.19 2.87
C PRO A 43 8.82 -5.89 3.54
N TYR A 44 8.06 -4.96 2.96
CA TYR A 44 6.67 -4.69 3.31
C TYR A 44 5.75 -5.18 2.19
N PRO A 45 4.60 -5.78 2.51
CA PRO A 45 3.56 -6.03 1.52
C PRO A 45 2.87 -4.71 1.17
N ALA A 46 2.87 -4.36 -0.12
CA ALA A 46 2.16 -3.20 -0.65
C ALA A 46 1.09 -3.65 -1.66
N ILE A 47 -0.02 -2.92 -1.74
CA ILE A 47 -1.06 -3.15 -2.76
C ILE A 47 -0.56 -2.54 -4.08
N VAL A 48 -0.71 -3.28 -5.17
CA VAL A 48 -0.53 -2.74 -6.52
C VAL A 48 -1.85 -2.11 -6.96
N ASP A 49 -1.89 -0.78 -6.99
CA ASP A 49 -3.07 -0.01 -7.39
C ASP A 49 -2.74 0.86 -8.61
N THR A 50 -3.23 0.45 -9.77
CA THR A 50 -3.04 1.19 -11.02
C THR A 50 -3.95 2.41 -11.15
N GLY A 51 -4.98 2.53 -10.29
CA GLY A 51 -5.84 3.72 -10.19
C GLY A 51 -5.24 4.83 -9.33
N ALA A 52 -4.17 4.54 -8.57
CA ALA A 52 -3.48 5.53 -7.76
C ALA A 52 -2.27 6.12 -8.52
N HIS A 53 -2.37 7.40 -8.87
CA HIS A 53 -1.28 8.14 -9.53
C HIS A 53 -0.05 8.35 -8.62
N THR A 54 -0.19 8.18 -7.31
CA THR A 54 0.89 8.28 -6.31
C THR A 54 0.84 7.12 -5.33
N SER A 55 2.01 6.66 -4.87
CA SER A 55 2.08 5.70 -3.77
C SER A 55 1.80 6.38 -2.42
N VAL A 56 0.98 5.74 -1.59
CA VAL A 56 0.74 6.18 -0.20
C VAL A 56 1.54 5.29 0.74
N ILE A 57 2.44 5.90 1.52
CA ILE A 57 3.30 5.19 2.48
C ILE A 57 2.89 5.62 3.89
N PRO A 58 2.63 4.66 4.81
CA PRO A 58 2.36 4.99 6.21
C PRO A 58 3.46 5.86 6.82
N LEU A 59 3.09 6.89 7.58
CA LEU A 59 4.04 7.84 8.19
C LEU A 59 5.09 7.14 9.07
N SER A 60 4.70 6.06 9.74
CA SER A 60 5.61 5.25 10.57
C SER A 60 6.76 4.61 9.78
N ILE A 61 6.55 4.36 8.48
CA ILE A 61 7.57 3.89 7.53
C ILE A 61 8.29 5.09 6.93
N TRP A 62 7.53 6.06 6.38
CA TRP A 62 8.06 7.21 5.65
C TRP A 62 9.11 8.02 6.43
N LYS A 63 8.88 8.26 7.72
CA LYS A 63 9.74 9.11 8.56
C LYS A 63 11.20 8.64 8.68
N ASN A 64 11.48 7.38 8.37
CA ASN A 64 12.81 6.78 8.46
C ASN A 64 13.48 6.58 7.10
N LEU A 65 12.82 6.96 6.01
CA LEU A 65 13.32 6.75 4.66
C LEU A 65 14.26 7.87 4.27
N ILE A 66 15.29 7.55 3.48
CA ILE A 66 16.04 8.56 2.76
C ILE A 66 15.14 9.08 1.64
N HIS A 67 14.75 10.34 1.72
CA HIS A 67 13.92 11.01 0.73
C HIS A 67 14.30 12.49 0.61
N GLU A 68 14.02 13.05 -0.57
CA GLU A 68 14.10 14.47 -0.85
C GLU A 68 12.66 14.99 -1.01
N ASN A 69 12.38 16.17 -0.44
CA ASN A 69 11.06 16.78 -0.56
C ASN A 69 11.07 17.75 -1.75
N PHE A 70 10.33 17.39 -2.81
CA PHE A 70 10.19 18.21 -4.02
C PHE A 70 9.03 19.22 -3.95
N GLY A 71 8.18 19.12 -2.92
CA GLY A 71 7.03 19.99 -2.73
C GLY A 71 6.00 19.40 -1.78
N GLU A 72 5.18 20.29 -1.21
CA GLU A 72 4.07 19.89 -0.35
C GLU A 72 2.76 19.90 -1.14
N TYR A 73 2.03 18.79 -1.05
CA TYR A 73 0.70 18.65 -1.63
C TYR A 73 -0.23 18.01 -0.61
N LYS A 74 -1.46 18.51 -0.55
CA LYS A 74 -2.51 17.96 0.31
C LYS A 74 -3.40 17.05 -0.51
N MET A 75 -3.45 15.77 -0.12
CA MET A 75 -4.45 14.82 -0.60
C MET A 75 -5.57 14.68 0.44
N PHE A 76 -6.80 14.62 -0.05
CA PHE A 76 -8.00 14.39 0.77
C PHE A 76 -8.74 13.17 0.25
N GLY A 77 -9.36 12.42 1.17
CA GLY A 77 -10.34 11.38 0.81
C GLY A 77 -11.75 11.97 0.71
N VAL A 78 -12.60 11.32 -0.08
CA VAL A 78 -14.05 11.58 -0.04
C VAL A 78 -14.64 10.79 1.12
N SER A 79 -15.05 11.48 2.17
CA SER A 79 -15.90 10.90 3.21
C SER A 79 -17.35 11.26 2.90
N LYS A 80 -18.20 10.27 2.60
CA LYS A 80 -19.64 10.48 2.57
C LYS A 80 -20.13 10.51 4.01
N LYS A 81 -20.76 11.62 4.41
CA LYS A 81 -21.54 11.72 5.65
C LYS A 81 -22.79 10.85 5.56
#